data_AF-A0A7H4MR10-F1
#
_entry.id   AF-A0A7H4MR10-F1
#
_cell.length_a   1.000
_cell.length_b   1.000
_cell.length_c   1.000
_cell.angle_alpha   90.00
_cell.angle_beta   90.00
_cell.angle_gamma   90.00
#
_symmetry.space_group_name_H-M   'P 1'
#
loop_
_entity.id
_entity.type
_entity.pdbx_description
1 polymer ?
#
loop_
_entity_poly.entity_id
_entity_poly.type
_entity_poly.pdbx_seq_one_letter_code
_entity_poly.pdbx_strand_id
1 'polypeptide(L)'
;MALGLLEQKIHARLPGELDEQPTELLHADMVQPLRVRIDREARRLAGYRYGRQIADDYMRLLGQGDSQVLRWLEAEKDPRLTEIVTHLNQVVEGARIR
;
A
#
# COMPACT_ATOMS: atom_id res chain seq x y z
N MET A 1 -18.46 -7.55 41.19
CA MET A 1 -17.50 -7.35 40.08
C MET A 1 -18.12 -6.32 39.15
N ALA A 2 -17.69 -5.07 39.25
CA ALA A 2 -18.24 -3.97 38.47
C ALA A 2 -17.52 -3.88 37.12
N LEU A 3 -18.27 -3.97 36.04
CA LEU A 3 -17.80 -3.69 34.68
C LEU A 3 -17.38 -2.22 34.65
N GLY A 4 -16.07 -1.94 34.67
CA GLY A 4 -15.53 -0.61 34.49
C GLY A 4 -15.87 -0.13 33.08
N LEU A 5 -17.01 0.54 32.95
CA LEU A 5 -17.44 1.21 31.72
C LEU A 5 -16.31 2.13 31.28
N LEU A 6 -15.64 1.74 30.20
CA LEU A 6 -14.59 2.49 29.55
C LEU A 6 -15.26 3.75 28.99
N GLU A 7 -15.25 4.86 29.74
CA GLU A 7 -15.70 6.18 29.27
C GLU A 7 -14.72 6.71 28.22
N GLN A 8 -14.65 6.08 27.05
CA GLN A 8 -14.04 6.68 25.87
C GLN A 8 -15.01 7.72 25.30
N LYS A 9 -14.97 8.94 25.86
CA LYS A 9 -15.58 10.10 25.22
C LYS A 9 -14.85 10.35 23.90
N ILE A 10 -15.49 10.01 22.79
CA ILE A 10 -15.06 10.47 21.47
C ILE A 10 -15.37 11.97 21.42
N HIS A 11 -14.35 12.80 21.60
CA HIS A 11 -14.49 14.25 21.42
C HIS A 11 -14.65 14.53 19.93
N ALA A 12 -15.88 14.75 19.49
CA ALA A 12 -16.15 15.24 18.14
C ALA A 12 -15.51 16.64 18.00
N ARG A 13 -14.55 16.75 17.10
CA ARG A 13 -14.03 18.06 16.66
C ARG A 13 -14.88 18.55 15.49
N LEU A 14 -15.03 19.86 15.37
CA LEU A 14 -15.60 20.45 14.15
C LEU A 14 -14.67 20.08 12.98
N PRO A 15 -15.21 19.74 11.79
CA PRO A 15 -14.41 19.51 10.60
C PRO A 15 -13.48 20.71 10.35
N GLY A 16 -12.19 20.45 10.21
CA GLY A 16 -11.22 21.48 9.84
C GLY A 16 -11.16 21.67 8.32
N GLU A 17 -10.54 22.75 7.86
CA GLU A 17 -10.38 23.03 6.42
C GLU A 17 -9.71 21.89 5.64
N LEU A 18 -8.85 21.09 6.27
CA LEU A 18 -8.23 19.89 5.67
C LEU A 18 -9.20 18.72 5.52
N ASP A 19 -10.23 18.62 6.37
CA ASP A 19 -11.25 17.57 6.30
C ASP A 19 -12.24 17.85 5.14
N GLU A 20 -12.33 19.10 4.70
CA GLU A 20 -13.13 19.53 3.53
C GLU A 20 -12.38 19.35 2.20
N GLN A 21 -11.08 19.08 2.24
CA GLN A 21 -10.31 18.83 1.03
C GLN A 21 -10.53 17.39 0.54
N PRO A 22 -10.80 17.18 -0.76
CA PRO A 22 -10.84 15.85 -1.31
C PRO A 22 -9.48 15.17 -1.11
N THR A 23 -9.48 13.96 -0.55
CA THR A 23 -8.26 13.18 -0.37
C THR A 23 -7.66 12.83 -1.72
N GLU A 24 -6.37 13.12 -1.91
CA GLU A 24 -5.65 12.73 -3.11
C GLU A 24 -5.65 11.21 -3.27
N LEU A 25 -6.02 10.75 -4.47
CA LEU A 25 -5.96 9.34 -4.80
C LEU A 25 -4.51 8.94 -5.04
N LEU A 26 -3.98 8.07 -4.18
CA LEU A 26 -2.69 7.44 -4.39
C LEU A 26 -2.73 6.59 -5.67
N HIS A 27 -1.69 6.73 -6.49
CA HIS A 27 -1.49 5.98 -7.75
C HIS A 27 -2.69 6.07 -8.70
N ALA A 28 -3.19 7.28 -8.96
CA ALA A 28 -4.38 7.53 -9.77
C ALA A 28 -4.31 6.96 -11.21
N ASP A 29 -3.10 6.76 -11.72
CA ASP A 29 -2.77 6.13 -13.01
C ASP A 29 -3.06 4.62 -13.04
N MET A 30 -3.19 3.97 -11.89
CA MET A 30 -3.51 2.55 -11.78
C MET A 30 -4.99 2.31 -11.55
N VAL A 31 -5.56 1.24 -12.10
CA VAL A 31 -6.96 0.87 -11.83
C VAL A 31 -7.14 0.38 -10.38
N GLN A 32 -8.21 0.83 -9.70
CA GLN A 32 -8.48 0.51 -8.29
C GLN A 32 -8.44 -1.00 -7.98
N PRO A 33 -9.00 -1.92 -8.80
CA PRO A 33 -8.94 -3.35 -8.51
C PRO A 33 -7.51 -3.90 -8.46
N LEU A 34 -6.61 -3.39 -9.29
CA LEU A 34 -5.21 -3.80 -9.29
C LEU A 34 -4.49 -3.30 -8.03
N ARG A 35 -4.70 -2.03 -7.63
CA ARG A 35 -4.17 -1.48 -6.38
C ARG A 35 -4.53 -2.35 -5.18
N VAL A 36 -5.81 -2.71 -5.05
CA VAL A 36 -6.29 -3.56 -3.94
C VAL A 36 -5.62 -4.93 -3.93
N ARG A 37 -5.36 -5.52 -5.11
CA ARG A 37 -4.68 -6.83 -5.20
C ARG A 37 -3.22 -6.73 -4.76
N ILE A 38 -2.50 -5.69 -5.20
CA ILE A 38 -1.11 -5.44 -4.79
C ILE A 38 -1.04 -5.24 -3.28
N ASP A 39 -1.90 -4.38 -2.72
CA ASP A 39 -1.90 -4.05 -1.29
C ASP A 39 -2.15 -5.30 -0.42
N ARG A 40 -3.11 -6.15 -0.84
CA ARG A 40 -3.41 -7.41 -0.15
C ARG A 40 -2.25 -8.39 -0.22
N GLU A 41 -1.60 -8.51 -1.37
CA GLU A 41 -0.46 -9.42 -1.55
C GLU A 41 0.73 -8.98 -0.70
N ALA A 42 1.08 -7.70 -0.73
CA ALA A 42 2.18 -7.15 0.06
C ALA A 42 1.92 -7.33 1.57
N ARG A 43 0.70 -7.08 2.05
CA ARG A 43 0.31 -7.31 3.45
C ARG A 43 0.34 -8.78 3.84
N ARG A 44 -0.06 -9.69 2.93
CA ARG A 44 0.03 -11.14 3.16
C ARG A 44 1.49 -11.58 3.39
N LEU A 45 2.42 -11.00 2.65
CA LEU A 45 3.83 -11.38 2.66
C LEU A 45 4.63 -10.69 3.78
N ALA A 46 4.45 -9.39 3.98
CA ALA A 46 5.27 -8.57 4.88
C ALA A 46 4.53 -8.06 6.13
N GLY A 47 3.24 -8.41 6.30
CA GLY A 47 2.40 -7.90 7.37
C GLY A 47 1.88 -6.48 7.10
N TYR A 48 1.06 -5.95 8.00
CA TYR A 48 0.30 -4.71 7.77
C TYR A 48 1.17 -3.47 7.58
N ARG A 49 2.21 -3.29 8.41
CA ARG A 49 3.04 -2.08 8.38
C ARG A 49 4.00 -2.08 7.18
N TYR A 50 4.86 -3.09 7.11
CA TYR A 50 5.85 -3.19 6.04
C TYR A 50 5.19 -3.48 4.69
N GLY A 51 4.12 -4.30 4.66
CA GLY A 51 3.39 -4.57 3.42
C GLY A 51 2.77 -3.30 2.82
N ARG A 52 2.25 -2.39 3.65
CA ARG A 52 1.78 -1.07 3.16
C ARG A 52 2.92 -0.26 2.52
N GLN A 53 4.05 -0.14 3.22
CA GLN A 53 5.20 0.62 2.72
C GLN A 53 5.71 0.06 1.38
N ILE A 54 5.87 -1.27 1.31
CA ILE A 54 6.32 -1.96 0.10
C ILE A 54 5.31 -1.79 -1.04
N ALA A 55 4.00 -1.89 -0.79
CA ALA A 55 2.97 -1.70 -1.81
C ALA A 55 2.99 -0.27 -2.36
N ASP A 56 3.04 0.73 -1.49
CA ASP A 56 3.06 2.15 -1.86
C ASP A 56 4.32 2.46 -2.70
N ASP A 57 5.51 2.03 -2.25
CA ASP A 57 6.76 2.23 -2.98
C ASP A 57 6.77 1.50 -4.32
N TYR A 58 6.31 0.25 -4.34
CA TYR A 58 6.21 -0.55 -5.56
C TYR A 58 5.29 0.12 -6.59
N MET A 59 4.07 0.51 -6.21
CA MET A 59 3.13 1.15 -7.13
C MET A 59 3.65 2.51 -7.62
N ARG A 60 4.32 3.28 -6.76
CA ARG A 60 4.98 4.55 -7.13
C ARG A 60 6.05 4.34 -8.18
N LEU A 61 6.94 3.37 -7.97
CA LEU A 61 8.05 3.07 -8.88
C LEU A 61 7.56 2.45 -10.19
N LEU A 62 6.54 1.59 -10.12
CA LEU A 62 5.93 0.97 -11.28
C LEU A 62 5.32 2.03 -12.23
N GLY A 63 4.66 3.06 -11.69
CA GLY A 63 4.14 4.19 -12.48
C GLY A 63 5.24 5.02 -13.16
N GLN A 64 6.49 4.95 -12.67
CA GLN A 64 7.66 5.60 -13.29
C GLN A 64 8.37 4.70 -14.32
N GLY A 65 8.00 3.41 -14.39
CA GLY A 65 8.55 2.42 -15.32
C GLY A 65 9.25 1.24 -14.63
N ASP A 66 9.17 0.06 -15.26
CA ASP A 66 9.65 -1.21 -14.70
C ASP A 66 11.14 -1.17 -14.27
N SER A 67 11.98 -0.39 -14.96
CA SER A 67 13.40 -0.23 -14.61
C SER A 67 13.63 0.43 -13.25
N GLN A 68 12.68 1.24 -12.77
CA GLN A 68 12.79 1.92 -11.48
C GLN A 68 12.61 0.95 -10.32
N VAL A 69 11.76 -0.06 -10.49
CA VAL A 69 11.59 -1.16 -9.53
C VAL A 69 12.89 -1.98 -9.43
N LEU A 70 13.53 -2.29 -10.55
CA LEU A 70 14.81 -3.01 -10.56
C LEU A 70 15.92 -2.24 -9.84
N ARG A 71 16.06 -0.94 -10.13
CA ARG A 71 17.04 -0.08 -9.45
C ARG A 71 16.82 0.00 -7.95
N TRP A 72 15.55 0.01 -7.51
CA TRP A 72 15.22 -0.02 -6.09
C TRP A 72 15.67 -1.32 -5.42
N LEU A 73 15.42 -2.48 -6.05
CA LEU A 73 15.89 -3.77 -5.54
C LEU A 73 17.43 -3.86 -5.47
N GLU A 74 18.13 -3.35 -6.49
CA GLU A 74 19.59 -3.30 -6.52
C GLU A 74 20.17 -2.38 -5.44
N ALA A 75 19.48 -1.29 -5.11
CA ALA A 75 19.89 -0.34 -4.07
C ALA A 75 19.70 -0.91 -2.67
N GLU A 76 18.54 -1.52 -2.39
CA GLU A 76 18.24 -2.07 -1.06
C GLU A 76 19.06 -3.32 -0.74
N LYS A 77 19.36 -4.14 -1.75
CA LYS A 77 20.11 -5.41 -1.62
C LYS A 77 19.49 -6.36 -0.58
N ASP A 78 18.16 -6.33 -0.45
CA ASP A 78 17.41 -7.19 0.45
C ASP A 78 16.78 -8.38 -0.32
N PRO A 79 17.20 -9.63 -0.04
CA PRO A 79 16.59 -10.82 -0.63
C PRO A 79 15.11 -10.95 -0.32
N ARG A 80 14.67 -10.53 0.88
CA ARG A 80 13.28 -10.63 1.29
C ARG A 80 12.42 -9.67 0.49
N LEU A 81 12.85 -8.43 0.32
CA LEU A 81 12.18 -7.46 -0.52
C LEU A 81 12.08 -7.96 -1.98
N THR A 82 13.17 -8.51 -2.51
CA THR A 82 13.23 -9.06 -3.88
C THR A 82 12.18 -10.15 -4.09
N GLU A 83 12.02 -11.06 -3.14
CA GLU A 83 11.00 -12.10 -3.17
C GLU A 83 9.58 -11.49 -3.17
N ILE A 84 9.31 -10.53 -2.28
CA ILE A 84 8.00 -9.87 -2.20
C ILE A 84 7.66 -9.19 -3.54
N VAL A 85 8.57 -8.40 -4.07
CA VAL A 85 8.37 -7.67 -5.33
C VAL A 85 8.19 -8.63 -6.51
N THR A 86 8.85 -9.79 -6.50
CA THR A 86 8.63 -10.84 -7.50
C THR A 86 7.18 -11.34 -7.47
N HIS A 87 6.59 -11.56 -6.30
CA HIS A 87 5.18 -11.91 -6.17
C HIS A 87 4.25 -10.78 -6.63
N LEU A 88 4.57 -9.52 -6.33
CA LEU A 88 3.78 -8.38 -6.79
C LEU A 88 3.78 -8.26 -8.31
N ASN A 89 4.93 -8.49 -8.97
CA ASN A 89 5.03 -8.53 -10.43
C ASN A 89 4.10 -9.59 -11.04
N GLN A 90 3.96 -10.77 -10.43
CA GLN A 90 3.02 -11.80 -10.89
C GLN A 90 1.56 -11.34 -10.79
N VAL A 91 1.21 -10.59 -9.74
CA VAL A 91 -0.13 -10.01 -9.58
C VAL A 91 -0.44 -9.00 -10.68
N VAL A 92 0.53 -8.14 -11.01
CA VAL A 92 0.42 -7.14 -12.09
C VAL A 92 0.32 -7.82 -13.45
N GLU A 93 1.19 -8.78 -13.74
CA GLU A 93 1.20 -9.47 -15.03
C GLU A 93 -0.10 -10.26 -15.24
N GLY A 94 -0.59 -10.96 -14.22
CA GLY A 94 -1.89 -11.63 -14.27
C GLY A 94 -3.09 -10.70 -14.40
N ALA A 95 -2.93 -9.40 -14.19
CA ALA A 95 -3.94 -8.38 -14.48
C ALA A 95 -3.80 -7.76 -15.88
N ARG A 96 -2.61 -7.81 -16.50
CA ARG A 96 -2.39 -7.33 -17.88
C ARG A 96 -2.94 -8.29 -18.94
N ILE A 97 -3.02 -9.58 -18.63
CA ILE A 97 -3.46 -10.64 -19.56
C ILE A 97 -5.01 -10.80 -19.60
N ARG A 98 -5.76 -10.15 -18.70
CA ARG A 98 -7.23 -10.22 -18.62
C ARG A 98 -7.88 -8.92 -19.06
#